data_AF-A0A503PA04-F1
#
_entry.id   AF-A0A503PA04-F1
#
_cell.length_a   1.000
_cell.length_b   1.000
_cell.length_c   1.000
_cell.angle_alpha   90.00
_cell.angle_beta   90.00
_cell.angle_gamma   90.00
#
_symmetry.space_group_name_H-M   'P 1'
#
loop_
_entity.id
_entity.type
_entity.pdbx_description
1 polymer ?
#
loop_
_entity_poly.entity_id
_entity_poly.type
_entity_poly.pdbx_seq_one_letter_code
_entity_poly.pdbx_strand_id
1 'polypeptide(L)'
;MTPGDRRILIGIIKQRERVAKADAARRSAEILVDFDAQLQREFSFDENEIWSQAVEKANAAVAEASRLIAEECKRLGIPDDFAPSLNLNWRHQGYYNGTKDARAKLRFAAVNRVQAAEKAAKAEIEKQSVTLQEKVLVGALESGEAQGFLASIPTVEQLMPIITIEQVKSLSQIAGGAQ
;
A
#
# COMPACT_ATOMS: atom_id res chain seq x y z
N MET A 1 8.21 19.80 40.85
CA MET A 1 7.95 20.35 39.50
C MET A 1 6.84 21.38 39.59
N THR A 2 7.07 22.62 39.13
CA THR A 2 6.05 23.68 39.22
C THR A 2 4.96 23.51 38.15
N PRO A 3 3.79 24.17 38.29
CA PRO A 3 2.80 24.23 37.21
C PRO A 3 3.34 24.81 35.90
N GLY A 4 4.29 25.75 35.97
CA GLY A 4 4.96 26.34 34.80
C GLY A 4 5.83 25.32 34.06
N ASP A 5 6.65 24.57 34.79
CA ASP A 5 7.52 23.52 34.23
C ASP A 5 6.69 22.45 33.50
N ARG A 6 5.55 22.05 34.08
CA ARG A 6 4.63 21.08 33.45
C ARG A 6 4.08 21.56 32.12
N ARG A 7 3.66 22.83 32.05
CA ARG A 7 3.11 23.42 30.83
C ARG A 7 4.18 23.44 29.72
N ILE A 8 5.42 23.78 30.07
CA ILE A 8 6.55 23.76 29.14
C ILE A 8 6.83 22.33 28.66
N LEU A 9 6.89 21.36 29.57
CA LEU A 9 7.13 19.95 29.22
C LEU A 9 6.05 19.37 28.30
N ILE A 10 4.76 19.63 28.59
CA ILE A 10 3.65 19.24 27.70
C ILE A 10 3.80 19.88 26.33
N GLY A 11 4.19 21.16 26.27
CA GLY A 11 4.49 21.85 25.01
C GLY A 11 5.60 21.16 24.21
N ILE A 12 6.71 20.81 24.86
CA ILE A 12 7.83 20.09 24.24
C ILE A 12 7.39 18.71 23.74
N ILE A 13 6.60 17.96 24.51
CA ILE A 13 6.09 16.65 24.09
C ILE A 13 5.28 16.77 22.80
N LYS A 14 4.33 17.72 22.73
CA LYS A 14 3.52 17.97 21.53
C LYS A 14 4.38 18.39 20.32
N GLN A 15 5.41 19.20 20.56
CA GLN A 15 6.32 19.61 19.49
C GLN A 15 7.14 18.43 18.95
N ARG A 16 7.63 17.55 19.84
CA ARG A 16 8.34 16.32 19.46
C ARG A 16 7.45 15.35 18.71
N GLU A 17 6.19 15.18 19.13
CA GLU A 17 5.21 14.38 18.40
C GLU A 17 5.03 14.89 16.97
N ARG A 18 4.88 16.20 16.78
CA ARG A 18 4.76 16.81 15.44
C ARG A 18 5.98 16.53 14.57
N VAL A 19 7.18 16.67 15.13
CA VAL A 19 8.44 16.37 14.42
C VAL A 19 8.51 14.89 14.05
N ALA A 20 8.25 13.99 14.99
CA ALA A 20 8.30 12.55 14.76
C ALA A 20 7.29 12.10 13.67
N LYS A 21 6.09 12.69 13.62
CA LYS A 21 5.12 12.43 12.55
C LYS A 21 5.58 12.93 11.18
N ALA A 22 6.28 14.07 11.14
CA ALA A 22 6.88 14.59 9.91
C ALA A 22 8.04 13.70 9.44
N ASP A 23 8.87 13.21 10.36
CA ASP A 23 9.94 12.26 10.07
C ASP A 23 9.41 10.92 9.55
N ALA A 24 8.30 10.41 10.10
CA ALA A 24 7.65 9.21 9.58
C ALA A 24 7.22 9.38 8.11
N ALA A 25 6.64 10.54 7.76
CA ALA A 25 6.25 10.84 6.38
C ALA A 25 7.47 10.99 5.44
N ARG A 26 8.53 11.67 5.90
CA ARG A 26 9.79 11.76 5.14
C ARG A 26 10.38 10.36 4.91
N ARG A 27 10.39 9.52 5.93
CA ARG A 27 10.92 8.15 5.83
C ARG A 27 10.11 7.30 4.86
N SER A 28 8.78 7.42 4.83
CA SER A 28 7.96 6.78 3.80
C SER A 28 8.37 7.17 2.38
N ALA A 29 8.61 8.46 2.14
CA ALA A 29 9.03 8.94 0.83
C ALA A 29 10.40 8.36 0.42
N GLU A 30 11.36 8.33 1.35
CA GLU A 30 12.67 7.70 1.11
C GLU A 30 12.55 6.22 0.76
N ILE A 31 11.73 5.46 1.49
CA ILE A 31 11.52 4.03 1.22
C ILE A 31 10.95 3.83 -0.20
N LEU A 32 10.02 4.68 -0.64
CA LEU A 32 9.43 4.58 -1.98
C LEU A 32 10.44 4.93 -3.08
N VAL A 33 11.30 5.93 -2.85
CA VAL A 33 12.40 6.24 -3.78
C VAL A 33 13.39 5.07 -3.88
N ASP A 34 13.79 4.49 -2.75
CA ASP A 34 14.69 3.34 -2.72
C ASP A 34 14.06 2.12 -3.42
N PHE A 35 12.75 1.91 -3.24
CA PHE A 35 12.03 0.83 -3.91
C PHE A 35 11.95 1.04 -5.42
N ASP A 36 11.73 2.28 -5.88
CA ASP A 36 11.75 2.61 -7.30
C ASP A 36 13.12 2.35 -7.93
N ALA A 37 14.21 2.67 -7.23
CA ALA A 37 15.56 2.35 -7.69
C ALA A 37 15.81 0.84 -7.78
N GLN A 38 15.23 0.05 -6.86
CA GLN A 38 15.28 -1.42 -6.93
C GLN A 38 14.51 -1.96 -8.14
N LEU A 39 13.30 -1.43 -8.41
CA LEU A 39 12.55 -1.79 -9.61
C LEU A 39 13.33 -1.45 -10.89
N GLN A 40 13.95 -0.27 -10.96
CA GLN A 40 14.77 0.08 -12.14
C GLN A 40 15.92 -0.91 -12.36
N ARG A 41 16.61 -1.33 -11.29
CA ARG A 41 17.70 -2.31 -11.40
C ARG A 41 17.20 -3.68 -11.84
N GLU A 42 16.12 -4.16 -11.21
CA GLU A 42 15.51 -5.46 -11.53
C GLU A 42 15.07 -5.52 -13.00
N PHE A 43 14.44 -4.44 -13.49
CA PHE A 43 13.93 -4.35 -14.86
C PHE A 43 14.88 -3.64 -15.83
N SER A 44 16.18 -3.53 -15.50
CA SER A 44 17.16 -2.81 -16.32
C SER A 44 17.36 -3.42 -17.72
N PHE A 45 17.05 -4.70 -17.89
CA PHE A 45 17.07 -5.36 -19.20
C PHE A 45 16.02 -4.80 -20.17
N ASP A 46 14.94 -4.18 -19.67
CA ASP A 46 13.89 -3.54 -20.49
C ASP A 46 14.43 -2.26 -21.17
N GLU A 47 15.49 -1.67 -20.62
CA GLU A 47 16.19 -0.51 -21.16
C GLU A 47 17.43 -0.92 -21.98
N ASN A 48 17.71 -2.22 -22.10
CA ASN A 48 18.86 -2.72 -22.86
C ASN A 48 18.55 -2.67 -24.37
N GLU A 49 19.32 -1.86 -25.10
CA GLU A 49 19.09 -1.64 -26.53
C GLU A 49 19.28 -2.92 -27.36
N ILE A 50 20.27 -3.75 -27.02
CA ILE A 50 20.51 -5.04 -27.70
C ILE A 50 19.31 -5.96 -27.51
N TRP A 51 18.78 -6.00 -26.28
CA TRP A 51 17.59 -6.76 -25.96
C TRP A 51 16.37 -6.25 -26.70
N SER A 52 16.12 -4.94 -26.66
CA SER A 52 15.02 -4.29 -27.37
C SER A 52 15.05 -4.63 -28.87
N GLN A 53 16.21 -4.49 -29.52
CA GLN A 53 16.38 -4.86 -30.93
C GLN A 53 16.15 -6.35 -31.19
N ALA A 54 16.57 -7.23 -30.27
CA ALA A 54 16.34 -8.67 -30.41
C ALA A 54 14.84 -9.02 -30.29
N VAL A 55 14.13 -8.39 -29.34
CA VAL A 55 12.68 -8.56 -29.15
C VAL A 55 11.91 -8.01 -30.35
N GLU A 56 12.30 -6.85 -30.89
CA GLU A 56 11.71 -6.28 -32.10
C GLU A 56 11.86 -7.22 -33.31
N LYS A 57 13.05 -7.78 -33.52
CA LYS A 57 13.29 -8.76 -34.59
C LYS A 57 12.46 -10.03 -34.42
N ALA A 58 12.36 -10.53 -33.19
CA ALA A 58 11.54 -11.71 -32.89
C ALA A 58 10.05 -11.44 -33.13
N ASN A 59 9.54 -10.27 -32.71
CA ASN A 59 8.16 -9.86 -32.97
C ASN A 59 7.88 -9.70 -34.47
N ALA A 60 8.80 -9.13 -35.23
CA ALA A 60 8.67 -9.04 -36.69
C ALA A 60 8.59 -10.42 -37.34
N ALA A 61 9.42 -11.38 -36.90
CA ALA A 61 9.38 -12.75 -37.39
C ALA A 61 8.07 -13.48 -37.03
N VAL A 62 7.56 -13.28 -35.81
CA VAL A 62 6.25 -13.82 -35.39
C VAL A 62 5.12 -13.21 -36.22
N ALA A 63 5.12 -11.90 -36.44
CA ALA A 63 4.11 -11.22 -37.25
C ALA A 63 4.09 -11.74 -38.69
N GLU A 64 5.27 -11.93 -39.29
CA GLU A 64 5.38 -12.50 -40.64
C GLU A 64 4.92 -13.95 -40.69
N ALA A 65 5.32 -14.79 -39.74
CA ALA A 65 4.86 -16.17 -39.65
C ALA A 65 3.34 -16.25 -39.45
N SER A 66 2.76 -15.39 -38.60
CA SER A 66 1.31 -15.28 -38.41
C SER A 66 0.60 -14.87 -39.69
N ARG A 67 1.16 -13.94 -40.47
CA ARG A 67 0.60 -13.53 -41.77
C ARG A 67 0.57 -14.71 -42.74
N LEU A 68 1.67 -15.44 -42.87
CA LEU A 68 1.77 -16.61 -43.76
C LEU A 68 0.79 -17.72 -43.36
N ILE A 69 0.66 -17.99 -42.05
CA ILE A 69 -0.32 -18.94 -41.52
C ILE A 69 -1.75 -18.49 -41.87
N ALA A 70 -2.08 -17.22 -41.69
CA ALA A 70 -3.40 -16.69 -41.98
C ALA A 70 -3.74 -16.77 -43.47
N GLU A 71 -2.78 -16.49 -44.36
CA GLU A 71 -2.93 -16.65 -45.81
C GLU A 71 -3.19 -18.12 -46.19
N GLU A 72 -2.46 -19.04 -45.58
CA GLU A 72 -2.61 -20.46 -45.85
C GLU A 72 -3.93 -21.03 -45.30
N CYS A 73 -4.36 -20.59 -44.11
CA CYS A 73 -5.67 -20.95 -43.56
C CYS A 73 -6.80 -20.50 -44.48
N LYS A 74 -6.74 -19.27 -44.99
CA LYS A 74 -7.69 -18.77 -45.99
C LYS A 74 -7.68 -19.61 -47.27
N ARG A 75 -6.49 -19.97 -47.75
CA ARG A 75 -6.34 -20.82 -48.96
C ARG A 75 -6.95 -22.21 -48.78
N LEU A 76 -6.86 -22.77 -47.58
CA LEU A 76 -7.39 -24.09 -47.23
C LEU A 76 -8.86 -24.06 -46.79
N GLY A 77 -9.48 -22.87 -46.70
CA GLY A 77 -10.86 -22.72 -46.23
C GLY A 77 -11.04 -23.00 -44.73
N ILE A 78 -9.96 -22.90 -43.95
CA ILE A 78 -10.02 -23.02 -42.48
C ILE A 78 -10.65 -21.73 -41.93
N PRO A 79 -11.77 -21.80 -41.20
CA PRO A 79 -12.37 -20.62 -40.58
C PRO A 79 -11.44 -19.99 -39.54
N ASP A 80 -11.54 -18.66 -39.36
CA ASP A 80 -10.68 -17.90 -38.45
C ASP A 80 -10.69 -18.44 -37.00
N ASP A 81 -11.82 -18.96 -36.53
CA ASP A 81 -11.96 -19.57 -35.19
C ASP A 81 -11.09 -20.82 -34.98
N PHE A 82 -10.66 -21.46 -36.07
CA PHE A 82 -9.80 -22.63 -36.08
C PHE A 82 -8.37 -22.32 -36.53
N ALA A 83 -8.07 -21.06 -36.88
CA ALA A 83 -6.74 -20.66 -37.30
C ALA A 83 -5.78 -20.66 -36.10
N PRO A 84 -4.58 -21.26 -36.23
CA PRO A 84 -3.61 -21.24 -35.15
C PRO A 84 -3.03 -19.83 -34.97
N SER A 85 -2.72 -19.47 -33.72
CA SER A 85 -2.06 -18.22 -33.38
C SER A 85 -0.62 -18.45 -32.92
N LEU A 86 0.24 -17.48 -33.20
CA LEU A 86 1.61 -17.43 -32.70
C LEU A 86 1.74 -16.22 -31.79
N ASN A 87 2.34 -16.41 -30.62
CA ASN A 87 2.59 -15.33 -29.66
C ASN A 87 4.00 -15.49 -29.09
N LEU A 88 4.75 -14.39 -29.04
CA LEU A 88 6.00 -14.32 -28.30
C LEU A 88 5.70 -13.89 -26.86
N ASN A 89 6.02 -14.74 -25.89
CA ASN A 89 5.83 -14.44 -24.48
C ASN A 89 7.12 -14.64 -23.70
N TRP A 90 7.38 -13.74 -22.75
CA TRP A 90 8.46 -13.88 -21.79
C TRP A 90 7.98 -14.60 -20.55
N ARG A 91 8.77 -15.54 -20.04
CA ARG A 91 8.51 -16.19 -18.76
C ARG A 91 9.55 -15.72 -17.76
N HIS A 92 9.24 -14.69 -16.99
CA HIS A 92 10.07 -14.24 -15.88
C HIS A 92 9.32 -14.44 -14.57
N GLN A 93 9.88 -15.26 -13.66
CA GLN A 93 9.45 -15.40 -12.25
C GLN A 93 7.91 -15.36 -12.04
N GLY A 94 7.14 -16.13 -12.81
CA GLY A 94 5.69 -16.26 -12.64
C GLY A 94 4.81 -15.14 -13.22
N TYR A 95 5.37 -14.17 -13.95
CA TYR A 95 4.59 -13.14 -14.64
C TYR A 95 4.34 -13.50 -16.11
N TYR A 96 3.07 -13.64 -16.48
CA TYR A 96 2.60 -13.82 -17.86
C TYR A 96 2.34 -12.49 -18.59
N ASN A 97 2.38 -11.37 -17.86
CA ASN A 97 1.97 -10.06 -18.34
C ASN A 97 3.22 -9.17 -18.41
N GLY A 98 3.31 -8.33 -19.45
CA GLY A 98 4.49 -7.52 -19.75
C GLY A 98 5.12 -6.79 -18.55
N THR A 99 6.41 -6.51 -18.66
CA THR A 99 7.26 -5.85 -17.64
C THR A 99 6.60 -4.63 -17.00
N LYS A 100 5.87 -3.82 -17.78
CA LYS A 100 5.11 -2.65 -17.32
C LYS A 100 4.02 -2.98 -16.29
N ASP A 101 3.22 -4.02 -16.53
CA ASP A 101 2.14 -4.45 -15.62
C ASP A 101 2.71 -5.01 -14.32
N ALA A 102 3.80 -5.78 -14.42
CA ALA A 102 4.50 -6.30 -13.26
C ALA A 102 5.07 -5.17 -12.38
N ARG A 103 5.73 -4.18 -13.00
CA ARG A 103 6.23 -2.97 -12.30
C ARG A 103 5.10 -2.20 -11.62
N ALA A 104 3.98 -2.00 -12.30
CA ALA A 104 2.83 -1.29 -11.75
C ALA A 104 2.22 -2.01 -10.53
N LYS A 105 2.05 -3.34 -10.61
CA LYS A 105 1.55 -4.17 -9.49
C LYS A 105 2.49 -4.11 -8.28
N LEU A 106 3.79 -4.26 -8.50
CA LEU A 106 4.79 -4.18 -7.43
C LEU A 106 4.81 -2.78 -6.78
N ARG A 107 4.77 -1.72 -7.59
CA ARG A 107 4.71 -0.33 -7.10
C ARG A 107 3.45 -0.09 -6.27
N PHE A 108 2.28 -0.54 -6.75
CA PHE A 108 1.03 -0.43 -6.01
C PHE A 108 1.09 -1.14 -4.66
N ALA A 109 1.60 -2.38 -4.62
CA ALA A 109 1.77 -3.12 -3.39
C ALA A 109 2.72 -2.42 -2.39
N ALA A 110 3.84 -1.90 -2.87
CA ALA A 110 4.80 -1.17 -2.05
C ALA A 110 4.20 0.12 -1.47
N VAL A 111 3.51 0.92 -2.29
CA VAL A 111 2.82 2.15 -1.84
C VAL A 111 1.82 1.83 -0.73
N ASN A 112 0.95 0.83 -0.93
CA ASN A 112 -0.04 0.47 0.08
C ASN A 112 0.61 0.01 1.39
N ARG A 113 1.69 -0.78 1.30
CA ARG A 113 2.40 -1.27 2.48
C ARG A 113 3.10 -0.14 3.24
N VAL A 114 3.77 0.77 2.53
CA VAL A 114 4.45 1.92 3.14
C VAL A 114 3.43 2.87 3.79
N GLN A 115 2.31 3.16 3.11
CA GLN A 115 1.25 3.99 3.67
C GLN A 115 0.62 3.37 4.93
N ALA A 116 0.38 2.06 4.94
CA ALA A 116 -0.12 1.37 6.13
C ALA A 116 0.88 1.45 7.28
N ALA A 117 2.17 1.24 7.02
CA ALA A 117 3.24 1.36 8.01
C ALA A 117 3.37 2.79 8.55
N GLU A 118 3.27 3.81 7.71
CA GLU A 118 3.30 5.22 8.11
C GLU A 118 2.14 5.56 9.04
N LYS A 119 0.92 5.14 8.69
CA LYS A 119 -0.27 5.36 9.52
C LYS A 119 -0.11 4.70 10.88
N ALA A 120 0.36 3.46 10.92
CA ALA A 120 0.63 2.75 12.17
C ALA A 120 1.70 3.46 13.01
N ALA A 121 2.80 3.90 12.40
CA ALA A 121 3.86 4.63 13.09
C ALA A 121 3.36 5.97 13.68
N LYS A 122 2.57 6.74 12.91
CA LYS A 122 1.96 7.99 13.39
C LYS A 122 1.02 7.76 14.56
N ALA A 123 0.18 6.72 14.50
CA ALA A 123 -0.72 6.37 15.59
C ALA A 123 0.04 5.99 16.88
N GLU A 124 1.13 5.22 16.75
CA GLU A 124 1.96 4.87 17.90
C GLU A 124 2.69 6.09 18.49
N ILE A 125 3.19 7.01 17.65
CA ILE A 125 3.78 8.28 18.09
C ILE A 125 2.77 9.11 18.89
N GLU A 126 1.53 9.19 18.41
CA GLU A 126 0.44 9.91 19.10
C GLU A 126 0.12 9.25 20.45
N LYS A 127 0.00 7.92 20.48
CA LYS A 127 -0.23 7.16 21.71
C LYS A 127 0.86 7.38 22.75
N GLN A 128 2.12 7.37 22.32
CA GLN A 128 3.26 7.64 23.20
C GLN A 128 3.28 9.09 23.71
N SER A 129 2.95 10.05 22.84
CA SER A 129 2.82 11.46 23.22
C SER A 129 1.77 11.66 24.31
N VAL A 130 0.58 11.06 24.14
CA VAL A 130 -0.49 11.10 25.15
C VAL A 130 -0.03 10.44 26.46
N THR A 131 0.55 9.24 26.39
CA THR A 131 1.08 8.54 27.57
C THR A 131 2.11 9.38 28.34
N LEU A 132 2.99 10.11 27.63
CA LEU A 132 3.97 10.99 28.26
C LEU A 132 3.31 12.23 28.89
N GLN A 133 2.30 12.81 28.23
CA GLN A 133 1.52 13.92 28.78
C GLN A 133 0.77 13.49 30.05
N GLU A 134 0.17 12.29 30.05
CA GLU A 134 -0.47 11.70 31.23
C GLU A 134 0.53 11.53 32.37
N LYS A 135 1.73 10.98 32.12
CA LYS A 135 2.77 10.85 33.16
C LYS A 135 3.17 12.19 33.78
N VAL A 136 3.28 13.25 32.97
CA VAL A 136 3.58 14.62 33.45
C VAL A 136 2.44 15.18 34.31
N LEU A 137 1.19 14.81 34.01
CA LEU A 137 0.01 15.23 34.74
C LEU A 137 -0.25 14.40 36.02
N VAL A 138 -0.12 13.06 35.96
CA VAL A 138 -0.32 12.15 37.09
C VAL A 138 0.69 12.40 38.20
N GLY A 139 1.94 12.74 37.87
CA GLY A 139 2.92 13.22 38.86
C GLY A 139 2.55 14.54 39.55
N ALA A 140 1.43 15.18 39.17
CA ALA A 140 0.86 16.36 39.80
C ALA A 140 -0.58 16.17 40.30
N LEU A 141 -1.18 15.00 40.05
CA LEU A 141 -2.55 14.65 40.40
C LEU A 141 -2.49 13.52 41.43
N GLU A 142 -2.10 13.85 42.67
CA GLU A 142 -2.14 12.90 43.79
C GLU A 142 -3.57 12.63 44.31
N SER A 143 -4.60 13.30 43.77
CA SER A 143 -5.98 13.08 44.18
C SER A 143 -6.63 11.92 43.40
N GLY A 144 -7.29 11.00 44.13
CA GLY A 144 -8.00 9.85 43.55
C GLY A 144 -9.09 10.24 42.53
N GLU A 145 -9.62 11.45 42.62
CA GLU A 145 -10.62 12.02 41.69
C GLU A 145 -10.07 12.18 40.26
N ALA A 146 -8.80 12.55 40.14
CA ALA A 146 -8.17 12.77 38.85
C ALA A 146 -7.78 11.46 38.14
N GLN A 147 -7.45 10.42 38.91
CA GLN A 147 -7.25 9.07 38.37
C GLN A 147 -8.58 8.46 37.89
N GLY A 148 -9.67 8.69 38.63
CA GLY A 148 -11.01 8.27 38.24
C GLY A 148 -11.48 8.91 36.93
N PHE A 149 -11.19 10.21 36.74
CA PHE A 149 -11.51 10.92 35.49
C PHE A 149 -10.79 10.32 34.27
N LEU A 150 -9.49 10.06 34.36
CA LEU A 150 -8.72 9.44 33.26
C LEU A 150 -9.21 8.03 32.93
N ALA A 151 -9.58 7.25 33.95
CA ALA A 151 -10.13 5.90 33.77
C ALA A 151 -11.53 5.87 33.11
N SER A 152 -12.24 7.01 33.07
CA SER A 152 -13.59 7.11 32.48
C SER A 152 -13.59 7.28 30.96
N ILE A 153 -12.43 7.48 30.32
CA ILE A 153 -12.33 7.69 28.88
C ILE A 153 -12.52 6.35 28.15
N PRO A 154 -13.53 6.19 27.28
CA PRO A 154 -13.77 4.94 26.56
C PRO A 154 -12.67 4.65 25.54
N THR A 155 -12.32 3.38 25.36
CA THR A 155 -11.26 2.96 24.43
C THR A 155 -11.75 2.92 22.97
N VAL A 156 -10.82 2.94 22.01
CA VAL A 156 -11.16 2.85 20.59
C VAL A 156 -11.87 1.53 20.28
N GLU A 157 -11.49 0.43 20.92
CA GLU A 157 -12.14 -0.88 20.74
C GLU A 157 -13.58 -0.89 21.29
N GLN A 158 -13.86 -0.09 22.33
CA GLN A 158 -15.22 0.11 22.85
C GLN A 158 -16.07 0.99 21.92
N LEU A 159 -15.46 1.95 21.23
CA LEU A 159 -16.14 2.84 20.27
C LEU A 159 -16.21 2.26 18.84
N MET A 160 -15.33 1.31 18.51
CA MET A 160 -15.20 0.66 17.21
C MET A 160 -15.04 -0.86 17.41
N PRO A 161 -16.13 -1.57 17.81
CA PRO A 161 -16.08 -3.01 17.94
C PRO A 161 -15.83 -3.67 16.58
N ILE A 162 -15.17 -4.83 16.59
CA ILE A 162 -14.97 -5.65 15.39
C ILE A 162 -16.35 -6.02 14.83
N ILE A 163 -16.64 -5.55 13.61
CA ILE A 163 -17.87 -5.90 12.91
C ILE A 163 -17.73 -7.27 12.25
N THR A 164 -18.68 -8.17 12.48
CA THR A 164 -18.69 -9.51 11.86
C THR A 164 -19.50 -9.52 10.57
N ILE A 165 -19.28 -10.53 9.72
CA ILE A 165 -20.04 -10.71 8.47
C ILE A 165 -21.54 -10.87 8.77
N GLU A 166 -21.91 -11.50 9.88
CA GLU A 166 -23.30 -11.66 10.32
C GLU A 166 -23.94 -10.30 10.64
N GLN A 167 -23.21 -9.38 11.29
CA GLN A 167 -23.68 -8.02 11.58
C GLN A 167 -23.83 -7.18 10.31
N VAL A 168 -22.94 -7.32 9.33
CA VAL A 168 -23.07 -6.64 8.04
C VAL A 168 -24.28 -7.17 7.25
N LYS A 169 -24.55 -8.48 7.33
CA LYS A 169 -25.72 -9.11 6.70
C LYS A 169 -27.04 -8.71 7.34
N SER A 170 -27.10 -8.56 8.67
CA SER A 170 -28.32 -8.11 9.34
C SER A 170 -28.64 -6.63 9.06
N LEU A 171 -27.62 -5.77 8.95
CA LEU A 171 -27.79 -4.37 8.58
C LEU A 171 -28.29 -4.19 7.13
N SER A 172 -27.85 -5.03 6.19
CA SER A 172 -28.34 -4.97 4.80
C SER A 172 -29.76 -5.50 4.63
N GLN A 173 -30.20 -6.44 5.48
CA GLN A 173 -31.58 -6.92 5.50
C GLN A 173 -32.57 -5.88 6.06
N ILE A 174 -32.14 -5.07 7.04
CA ILE A 174 -32.95 -3.95 7.56
C ILE A 174 -33.11 -2.84 6.50
N ALA A 175 -32.09 -2.59 5.66
CA ALA A 175 -32.15 -1.61 4.59
C ALA A 175 -32.96 -2.07 3.35
N GLY A 176 -33.22 -3.37 3.19
CA GLY A 176 -33.99 -3.95 2.08
C GLY A 176 -35.45 -4.24 2.39
N GLY A 177 -35.93 -3.96 3.61
CA GLY A 177 -37.28 -4.28 4.08
C GLY A 177 -38.31 -3.14 3.97
N ALA A 178 -38.08 -2.15 3.12
CA ALA A 178 -39.06 -1.12 2.79
C ALA A 178 -39.54 -1.31 1.34
N GLN A 179 -40.43 -2.27 1.13
CA GLN A 179 -41.35 -2.33 0.00
C GLN A 179 -42.76 -2.57 0.54
#